data_AF-A0A0A0N5P7-F1
#
_entry.id   AF-A0A0A0N5P7-F1
#
_cell.length_a   1.000
_cell.length_b   1.000
_cell.length_c   1.000
_cell.angle_alpha   90.00
_cell.angle_beta   90.00
_cell.angle_gamma   90.00
#
_symmetry.space_group_name_H-M   'P 1'
#
loop_
_entity.id
_entity.type
_entity.pdbx_description
1 polymer ?
#
loop_
_entity_poly.entity_id
_entity_poly.type
_entity_poly.pdbx_seq_one_letter_code
_entity_poly.pdbx_strand_id
1 'polypeptide(L)'
;MPDSRLRRARARVAAAIGASALLGTVAIAAGPVGSAQAAPRTAAAADCSAPYRIEQKLDGGTVWRMCWHYESKAGLVLDDVSYQPKGESAPIKVLTSAKLGQIHVPYDDGSNEYDDLTGQDFAQGLQQLDPAECPGGTIKTVRVPDAWDPDHPNVKGLCATTRARGHAYRMGEGGFGAGSENKVYQLQGKDLLLYTVNQVGWYEYITEWRFAGDGTMTMQVGATGTLSPMDYDAGDGRGWPIGKGAKDYATSHAHNVFWRLNFGLDGSPKSKVEQYDSKTTAASGRIPKTKTTRTKVTKELAGDAAAARWWRVVSAAGKNKDGHPRSYEIVPGHTTKYQGRSFTKHDVYFTEYNKCEQFASNNLRNCGAGAGKSVDKWVNGQTLKHPIVWVNIGFHHIARDEDQEPMPLHWQGFQLSPRDVTAMNPLTPPALSGHNGHTEEER
;
A
#
# COMPACT_ATOMS: atom_id res chain seq x y z
N MET A 1 21.19 58.57 -6.70
CA MET A 1 22.25 59.01 -5.76
C MET A 1 21.68 60.11 -4.89
N PRO A 2 22.06 60.22 -3.60
CA PRO A 2 23.04 59.41 -2.86
C PRO A 2 22.34 58.40 -1.93
N ASP A 3 22.73 57.13 -1.91
CA ASP A 3 23.92 56.53 -1.27
C ASP A 3 23.88 56.53 0.27
N SER A 4 23.58 55.36 0.86
CA SER A 4 24.36 54.85 1.99
C SER A 4 24.22 53.32 2.07
N ARG A 5 25.31 52.65 1.69
CA ARG A 5 25.55 51.22 1.79
C ARG A 5 26.01 50.89 3.21
N LEU A 6 25.43 49.89 3.85
CA LEU A 6 26.07 49.19 4.96
C LEU A 6 25.98 47.67 4.75
N ARG A 7 27.06 47.14 4.17
CA ARG A 7 27.40 45.71 4.13
C ARG A 7 27.69 45.25 5.57
N ARG A 8 27.03 44.19 6.05
CA ARG A 8 27.53 43.40 7.19
C ARG A 8 28.24 42.15 6.67
N ALA A 9 29.51 42.05 7.02
CA ALA A 9 30.41 40.96 6.68
C ALA A 9 30.08 39.70 7.49
N ARG A 10 30.08 38.55 6.81
CA ARG A 10 30.09 37.21 7.41
C ARG A 10 31.51 36.93 7.91
N ALA A 11 31.68 36.70 9.21
CA ALA A 11 32.90 36.13 9.77
C ALA A 11 32.78 34.60 9.77
N ARG A 12 33.68 33.94 9.03
CA ARG A 12 33.90 32.49 9.07
C ARG A 12 34.82 32.20 10.26
N VAL A 13 34.37 31.39 11.21
CA VAL A 13 35.24 30.82 12.25
C VAL A 13 35.68 29.44 11.75
N ALA A 14 36.96 29.33 11.38
CA ALA A 14 37.62 28.06 11.12
C ALA A 14 38.15 27.52 12.45
N ALA A 15 37.63 26.40 12.92
CA ALA A 15 38.20 25.65 14.03
C ALA A 15 39.20 24.63 13.48
N ALA A 16 40.49 24.89 13.70
CA ALA A 16 41.55 23.91 13.52
C ALA A 16 41.65 23.07 14.80
N ILE A 17 41.45 21.75 14.70
CA ILE A 17 41.80 20.82 15.77
C ILE A 17 43.00 20.01 15.29
N GLY A 18 44.10 20.21 15.99
CA GLY A 18 45.39 19.58 15.74
C GLY A 18 45.36 18.09 16.05
N ALA A 19 46.05 17.34 15.18
CA ALA A 19 46.42 15.97 15.42
C ALA A 19 47.47 15.89 16.54
N SER A 20 47.31 14.94 17.45
CA SER A 20 48.40 14.48 18.32
C SER A 20 48.36 12.96 18.33
N ALA A 21 49.34 12.39 17.64
CA ALA A 21 49.65 10.98 17.64
C ALA A 21 50.38 10.64 18.94
N LEU A 22 49.91 9.60 19.64
CA LEU A 22 50.67 8.91 20.68
C LEU A 22 50.70 7.42 20.34
N LEU A 23 51.89 6.97 19.97
CA LEU A 23 52.28 5.56 19.86
C LEU A 23 52.37 4.98 21.27
N GLY A 24 51.66 3.89 21.52
CA GLY A 24 51.68 3.14 22.78
C GLY A 24 51.53 1.65 22.50
N THR A 25 52.51 0.89 22.96
CA THR A 25 52.81 -0.52 22.71
C THR A 25 51.71 -1.54 23.04
N VAL A 26 51.79 -2.67 22.32
CA VAL A 26 50.98 -3.89 22.40
C VAL A 26 51.05 -4.55 23.78
N ALA A 27 49.90 -4.90 24.34
CA ALA A 27 49.75 -5.96 25.34
C ALA A 27 48.60 -6.89 24.92
N ILE A 28 48.93 -8.12 24.54
CA ILE A 28 47.98 -9.19 24.24
C ILE A 28 47.49 -9.72 25.60
N ALA A 29 46.28 -9.35 25.99
CA ALA A 29 45.56 -9.98 27.09
C ALA A 29 44.39 -10.78 26.51
N ALA A 30 44.50 -12.10 26.55
CA ALA A 30 43.40 -13.01 26.27
C ALA A 30 42.37 -12.91 27.39
N GLY A 31 41.33 -12.10 27.17
CA GLY A 31 40.15 -12.00 28.03
C GLY A 31 39.11 -13.07 27.69
N PRO A 32 38.26 -13.47 28.66
CA PRO A 32 37.39 -14.63 28.53
C PRO A 32 36.35 -14.42 27.43
N VAL A 33 36.01 -15.51 26.75
CA VAL A 33 34.99 -15.58 25.71
C VAL A 33 33.67 -15.10 26.29
N GLY A 34 33.35 -13.82 26.05
CA GLY A 34 32.08 -13.23 26.40
C GLY A 34 30.98 -13.99 25.67
N SER A 35 30.07 -14.58 26.44
CA SER A 35 28.83 -15.16 25.94
C SER A 35 28.19 -14.20 24.94
N ALA A 36 28.08 -14.62 23.68
CA ALA A 36 27.32 -13.90 22.69
C ALA A 36 25.92 -13.65 23.26
N GLN A 37 25.62 -12.39 23.61
CA GLN A 37 24.26 -11.98 23.90
C GLN A 37 23.46 -12.32 22.65
N ALA A 38 22.61 -13.34 22.77
CA ALA A 38 21.63 -13.65 21.77
C ALA A 38 20.90 -12.34 21.46
N ALA A 39 20.93 -11.92 20.19
CA ALA A 39 20.12 -10.83 19.72
C ALA A 39 18.69 -11.07 20.23
N PRO A 40 18.00 -10.03 20.76
CA PRO A 40 16.63 -10.20 21.20
C PRO A 40 15.86 -10.79 20.03
N ARG A 41 15.33 -12.01 20.21
CA ARG A 41 14.39 -12.60 19.27
C ARG A 41 13.29 -11.56 19.14
N THR A 42 13.21 -10.89 17.98
CA THR A 42 12.02 -10.16 17.58
C THR A 42 10.86 -11.11 17.81
N ALA A 43 10.02 -10.81 18.79
CA ALA A 43 8.84 -11.60 19.08
C ALA A 43 8.10 -11.76 17.75
N ALA A 44 8.03 -13.00 17.25
CA ALA A 44 7.12 -13.32 16.16
C ALA A 44 5.74 -12.77 16.55
N ALA A 45 5.04 -12.17 15.58
CA ALA A 45 3.69 -11.68 15.72
C ALA A 45 2.87 -12.60 16.63
N ALA A 46 2.20 -12.04 17.64
CA ALA A 46 1.51 -12.77 18.70
C ALA A 46 0.37 -13.67 18.16
N ASP A 47 0.71 -14.85 17.62
CA ASP A 47 -0.12 -16.04 17.31
C ASP A 47 -1.53 -15.82 16.75
N CYS A 48 -1.82 -14.67 16.13
CA CYS A 48 -3.20 -14.30 15.78
C CYS A 48 -4.19 -14.51 16.95
N SER A 49 -3.74 -14.24 18.18
CA SER A 49 -4.57 -14.41 19.36
C SER A 49 -5.80 -13.48 19.31
N ALA A 50 -6.82 -13.75 20.12
CA ALA A 50 -8.12 -13.07 20.02
C ALA A 50 -8.06 -11.52 19.92
N PRO A 51 -7.17 -10.78 20.62
CA PRO A 51 -7.05 -9.32 20.48
C PRO A 51 -6.58 -8.87 19.08
N TYR A 52 -5.73 -9.67 18.46
CA TYR A 52 -5.09 -9.44 17.17
C TYR A 52 -5.87 -10.00 15.98
N ARG A 53 -6.94 -10.74 16.23
CA ARG A 53 -7.81 -11.27 15.17
C ARG A 53 -8.90 -10.25 14.79
N ILE A 54 -9.16 -10.17 13.49
CA ILE A 54 -10.34 -9.53 12.91
C ILE A 54 -11.14 -10.61 12.21
N GLU A 55 -12.44 -10.68 12.50
CA GLU A 55 -13.40 -11.46 11.75
C GLU A 55 -14.65 -10.60 11.53
N GLN A 56 -15.03 -10.41 10.27
CA GLN A 56 -16.18 -9.60 9.91
C GLN A 56 -17.03 -10.34 8.88
N LYS A 57 -18.30 -10.55 9.23
CA LYS A 57 -19.32 -10.97 8.29
C LYS A 57 -19.95 -9.72 7.64
N LEU A 58 -19.98 -9.69 6.32
CA LEU A 58 -20.53 -8.61 5.50
C LEU A 58 -21.89 -9.01 4.90
N ASP A 59 -22.53 -8.03 4.27
CA ASP A 59 -23.75 -8.23 3.51
C ASP A 59 -23.58 -9.32 2.45
N GLY A 60 -24.63 -10.11 2.21
CA GLY A 60 -24.56 -11.31 1.36
C GLY A 60 -23.95 -12.55 2.04
N GLY A 61 -23.46 -12.42 3.28
CA GLY A 61 -23.00 -13.55 4.10
C GLY A 61 -21.53 -13.92 3.92
N THR A 62 -20.77 -13.12 3.18
CA THR A 62 -19.31 -13.19 3.08
C THR A 62 -18.66 -12.94 4.44
N VAL A 63 -17.59 -13.66 4.74
CA VAL A 63 -16.77 -13.45 5.94
C VAL A 63 -15.32 -13.20 5.55
N TRP A 64 -14.75 -12.12 6.09
CA TRP A 64 -13.32 -11.86 6.05
C TRP A 64 -12.68 -12.19 7.39
N ARG A 65 -11.50 -12.81 7.36
CA ARG A 65 -10.69 -13.09 8.55
C ARG A 65 -9.25 -12.72 8.30
N MET A 66 -8.61 -12.15 9.31
CA MET A 66 -7.20 -11.77 9.27
C MET A 66 -6.67 -11.57 10.67
N CYS A 67 -5.36 -11.48 10.76
CA CYS A 67 -4.64 -11.07 11.94
C CYS A 67 -4.05 -9.68 11.66
N TRP A 68 -3.82 -8.89 12.70
CA TRP A 68 -3.08 -7.65 12.58
C TRP A 68 -1.95 -7.63 13.60
N HIS A 69 -0.84 -7.00 13.23
CA HIS A 69 0.18 -6.54 14.17
C HIS A 69 0.70 -5.18 13.75
N TYR A 70 1.58 -4.64 14.57
CA TYR A 70 2.18 -3.33 14.35
C TYR A 70 3.71 -3.46 14.33
N GLU A 71 4.35 -3.01 13.27
CA GLU A 71 5.80 -3.02 13.10
C GLU A 71 6.41 -1.65 13.41
N SER A 72 7.65 -1.61 13.91
CA SER A 72 8.37 -0.37 14.26
C SER A 72 8.67 0.56 13.08
N LYS A 73 8.39 0.13 11.84
CA LYS A 73 8.65 0.91 10.63
C LYS A 73 7.41 1.02 9.75
N ALA A 74 6.86 -0.11 9.29
CA ALA A 74 5.69 -0.10 8.40
C ALA A 74 4.37 0.27 9.08
N GLY A 75 4.31 0.31 10.41
CA GLY A 75 3.08 0.50 11.16
C GLY A 75 2.16 -0.73 11.05
N LEU A 76 0.90 -0.52 10.64
CA LEU A 76 -0.10 -1.59 10.55
C LEU A 76 0.28 -2.63 9.49
N VAL A 77 0.26 -3.90 9.89
CA VAL A 77 0.43 -5.05 9.00
C VAL A 77 -0.75 -5.99 9.16
N LEU A 78 -1.26 -6.50 8.04
CA LEU A 78 -2.31 -7.51 8.01
C LEU A 78 -1.73 -8.85 7.58
N ASP A 79 -1.92 -9.87 8.41
CA ASP A 79 -1.47 -11.23 8.16
C ASP A 79 -2.65 -12.19 8.00
N ASP A 80 -2.37 -13.34 7.37
CA ASP A 80 -3.29 -14.47 7.31
C ASP A 80 -4.69 -14.16 6.73
N VAL A 81 -4.75 -13.17 5.84
CA VAL A 81 -5.97 -12.68 5.22
C VAL A 81 -6.65 -13.79 4.44
N SER A 82 -7.91 -14.06 4.78
CA SER A 82 -8.75 -15.04 4.13
C SER A 82 -10.17 -14.54 3.87
N TYR A 83 -10.72 -15.03 2.78
CA TYR A 83 -12.00 -14.66 2.21
C TYR A 83 -12.90 -15.88 2.16
N GLN A 84 -14.09 -15.80 2.73
CA GLN A 84 -15.08 -16.87 2.66
C GLN A 84 -16.41 -16.32 2.14
N PRO A 85 -16.71 -16.41 0.84
CA PRO A 85 -18.06 -16.10 0.36
C PRO A 85 -19.05 -17.15 0.87
N LYS A 86 -20.33 -16.78 0.99
CA LYS A 86 -21.40 -17.61 1.57
C LYS A 86 -21.48 -19.03 0.98
N GLY A 87 -21.14 -19.20 -0.29
CA GLY A 87 -21.22 -20.47 -1.01
C GLY A 87 -19.99 -21.38 -0.89
N GLU A 88 -18.95 -20.99 -0.14
CA GLU A 88 -17.73 -21.78 0.06
C GLU A 88 -17.71 -22.40 1.46
N SER A 89 -17.37 -23.70 1.52
CA SER A 89 -17.39 -24.49 2.76
C SER A 89 -16.22 -24.17 3.69
N ALA A 90 -15.15 -23.58 3.17
CA ALA A 90 -13.95 -23.20 3.92
C ALA A 90 -13.42 -21.84 3.48
N PRO A 91 -12.69 -21.11 4.35
CA PRO A 91 -12.01 -19.88 3.96
C PRO A 91 -10.95 -20.11 2.88
N ILE A 92 -10.94 -19.22 1.88
CA ILE A 92 -9.90 -19.16 0.85
C ILE A 92 -8.81 -18.23 1.38
N LYS A 93 -7.58 -18.74 1.56
CA LYS A 93 -6.42 -17.91 1.90
C LYS A 93 -6.05 -17.00 0.73
N VAL A 94 -5.73 -15.74 1.00
CA VAL A 94 -5.47 -14.71 -0.02
C VAL A 94 -4.09 -14.10 0.14
N LEU A 95 -3.84 -13.39 1.24
CA LEU A 95 -2.56 -12.76 1.54
C LEU A 95 -1.98 -13.41 2.80
N THR A 96 -0.72 -13.83 2.71
CA THR A 96 0.06 -14.23 3.88
C THR A 96 0.37 -13.01 4.73
N SER A 97 0.78 -11.90 4.09
CA SER A 97 1.06 -10.62 4.76
C SER A 97 0.88 -9.46 3.78
N ALA A 98 0.40 -8.32 4.25
CA ALA A 98 0.30 -7.08 3.51
C ALA A 98 0.63 -5.87 4.39
N LYS A 99 1.47 -4.97 3.88
CA LYS A 99 1.89 -3.75 4.58
C LYS A 99 2.29 -2.63 3.62
N LEU A 100 2.45 -1.43 4.16
CA LEU A 100 3.18 -0.38 3.47
C LEU A 100 4.65 -0.78 3.29
N GLY A 101 5.16 -0.52 2.09
CA GLY A 101 6.52 -0.82 1.66
C GLY A 101 7.46 0.38 1.71
N GLN A 102 6.95 1.61 1.62
CA GLN A 102 7.64 2.90 1.88
C GLN A 102 6.66 4.06 1.62
N ILE A 103 6.91 5.23 2.19
CA ILE A 103 6.39 6.52 1.71
C ILE A 103 7.63 7.38 1.43
N HIS A 104 7.86 7.71 0.15
CA HIS A 104 9.02 8.47 -0.29
C HIS A 104 8.60 9.88 -0.74
N VAL A 105 9.14 10.90 -0.06
CA VAL A 105 8.73 12.30 -0.17
C VAL A 105 9.90 13.20 -0.61
N PRO A 106 10.18 13.29 -1.92
CA PRO A 106 11.15 14.23 -2.45
C PRO A 106 10.51 15.62 -2.67
N TYR A 107 11.20 16.66 -2.23
CA TYR A 107 10.84 18.05 -2.53
C TYR A 107 11.44 18.49 -3.87
N ASP A 108 10.68 19.30 -4.62
CA ASP A 108 11.06 19.72 -5.98
C ASP A 108 12.25 20.68 -6.01
N ASP A 109 12.58 21.29 -4.87
CA ASP A 109 13.77 22.11 -4.71
C ASP A 109 15.06 21.30 -4.53
N GLY A 110 14.94 19.99 -4.29
CA GLY A 110 16.04 19.07 -4.03
C GLY A 110 16.74 19.28 -2.68
N SER A 111 16.18 20.10 -1.78
CA SER A 111 16.76 20.33 -0.46
C SER A 111 16.52 19.16 0.49
N ASN A 112 15.35 18.53 0.38
CA ASN A 112 14.89 17.46 1.24
C ASN A 112 14.34 16.26 0.44
N GLU A 113 14.59 15.07 0.97
CA GLU A 113 14.06 13.79 0.47
C GLU A 113 13.91 12.84 1.66
N TYR A 114 12.69 12.39 1.90
CA TYR A 114 12.37 11.56 3.06
C TYR A 114 11.92 10.15 2.64
N ASP A 115 12.31 9.17 3.45
CA ASP A 115 11.78 7.82 3.45
C ASP A 115 11.05 7.63 4.78
N ASP A 116 9.75 7.94 4.85
CA ASP A 116 9.08 8.17 6.13
C ASP A 116 9.06 6.93 7.02
N LEU A 117 8.82 5.75 6.43
CA LEU A 117 8.72 4.50 7.19
C LEU A 117 10.05 4.10 7.82
N THR A 118 11.16 4.28 7.09
CA THR A 118 12.47 3.79 7.53
C THR A 118 13.37 4.89 8.12
N GLY A 119 13.06 6.15 7.86
CA GLY A 119 13.91 7.31 8.20
C GLY A 119 13.24 8.41 9.03
N GLN A 120 11.90 8.44 9.17
CA GLN A 120 11.19 9.49 9.91
C GLN A 120 10.25 8.96 11.01
N ASP A 121 10.54 7.75 11.53
CA ASP A 121 9.81 7.15 12.66
C ASP A 121 8.28 7.14 12.49
N PHE A 122 7.81 6.91 11.26
CA PHE A 122 6.39 6.86 10.89
C PHE A 122 5.53 6.08 11.88
N ALA A 123 5.96 4.87 12.24
CA ALA A 123 5.20 3.98 13.11
C ALA A 123 5.10 4.53 14.55
N GLN A 124 6.12 5.24 15.02
CA GLN A 124 6.12 5.84 16.35
C GLN A 124 5.14 7.02 16.44
N GLY A 125 4.88 7.70 15.32
CA GLY A 125 3.88 8.76 15.20
C GLY A 125 2.43 8.29 15.16
N LEU A 126 2.10 7.08 15.63
CA LEU A 126 0.72 6.58 15.70
C LEU A 126 -0.14 7.48 16.60
N GLN A 127 -1.22 8.00 16.05
CA GLN A 127 -2.12 8.91 16.76
C GLN A 127 -3.19 8.17 17.56
N GLN A 128 -3.59 8.78 18.68
CA GLN A 128 -4.73 8.37 19.48
C GLN A 128 -6.02 8.75 18.75
N LEU A 129 -6.86 7.76 18.42
CA LEU A 129 -8.14 8.03 17.75
C LEU A 129 -9.23 8.38 18.76
N ASP A 130 -10.01 9.41 18.43
CA ASP A 130 -11.26 9.69 19.11
C ASP A 130 -12.38 8.74 18.65
N PRO A 131 -13.37 8.41 19.52
CA PRO A 131 -14.50 7.56 19.14
C PRO A 131 -15.27 8.04 17.90
N ALA A 132 -15.30 9.36 17.67
CA ALA A 132 -15.97 9.97 16.51
C ALA A 132 -15.27 9.65 15.18
N GLU A 133 -13.96 9.36 15.21
CA GLU A 133 -13.20 9.01 14.01
C GLU A 133 -13.53 7.59 13.53
N CYS A 134 -13.91 6.69 14.45
CA CYS A 134 -14.23 5.29 14.17
C CYS A 134 -15.75 4.99 14.33
N PRO A 135 -16.64 5.66 13.55
CA PRO A 135 -18.08 5.56 13.76
C PRO A 135 -18.58 4.12 13.55
N GLY A 136 -19.35 3.63 14.52
CA GLY A 136 -19.90 2.27 14.50
C GLY A 136 -18.85 1.15 14.59
N GLY A 137 -17.59 1.50 14.87
CA GLY A 137 -16.47 0.58 14.93
C GLY A 137 -15.95 0.32 16.34
N THR A 138 -14.82 -0.36 16.40
CA THR A 138 -14.04 -0.59 17.61
C THR A 138 -12.65 -0.01 17.42
N ILE A 139 -12.21 0.81 18.37
CA ILE A 139 -10.82 1.27 18.43
C ILE A 139 -10.01 0.31 19.29
N LYS A 140 -9.00 -0.30 18.70
CA LYS A 140 -8.09 -1.25 19.34
C LYS A 140 -6.85 -0.53 19.86
N THR A 141 -6.38 -0.97 21.02
CA THR A 141 -5.10 -0.53 21.57
C THR A 141 -3.96 -1.26 20.85
N VAL A 142 -3.04 -0.46 20.32
CA VAL A 142 -1.82 -0.87 19.64
C VAL A 142 -0.66 -0.62 20.59
N ARG A 143 0.16 -1.64 20.84
CA ARG A 143 1.46 -1.46 21.49
C ARG A 143 2.48 -1.09 20.42
N VAL A 144 2.88 0.17 20.38
CA VAL A 144 3.83 0.72 19.41
C VAL A 144 5.24 0.24 19.76
N PRO A 145 5.92 -0.52 18.88
CA PRO A 145 7.30 -0.88 19.09
C PRO A 145 8.21 0.34 18.95
N ASP A 146 9.24 0.42 19.82
CA ASP A 146 10.19 1.53 19.85
C ASP A 146 9.52 2.91 20.00
N ALA A 147 8.41 2.99 20.74
CA ALA A 147 7.64 4.21 20.96
C ALA A 147 8.50 5.36 21.51
N TRP A 148 8.16 6.60 21.12
CA TRP A 148 8.83 7.81 21.63
C TRP A 148 8.75 7.96 23.15
N ASP A 149 7.65 7.48 23.75
CA ASP A 149 7.52 7.28 25.19
C ASP A 149 7.48 5.76 25.49
N PRO A 150 8.62 5.14 25.84
CA PRO A 150 8.70 3.72 26.15
C PRO A 150 7.90 3.32 27.41
N ASP A 151 7.59 4.26 28.31
CA ASP A 151 6.80 4.01 29.51
C ASP A 151 5.30 3.95 29.19
N HIS A 152 4.87 4.62 28.11
CA HIS A 152 3.49 4.65 27.62
C HIS A 152 3.36 4.22 26.14
N PRO A 153 3.77 2.99 25.77
CA PRO A 153 3.83 2.56 24.36
C PRO A 153 2.45 2.18 23.77
N ASN A 154 1.37 2.29 24.54
CA ASN A 154 0.05 1.80 24.16
C ASN A 154 -0.83 2.96 23.67
N VAL A 155 -1.24 2.91 22.40
CA VAL A 155 -2.07 3.94 21.75
C VAL A 155 -3.37 3.32 21.27
N LYS A 156 -4.53 3.96 21.48
CA LYS A 156 -5.79 3.52 20.86
C LYS A 156 -5.82 4.00 19.41
N GLY A 157 -5.02 3.37 18.55
CA GLY A 157 -4.69 3.88 17.22
C GLY A 157 -5.25 3.09 16.03
N LEU A 158 -5.91 1.96 16.25
CA LEU A 158 -6.44 1.12 15.16
C LEU A 158 -7.97 1.08 15.19
N CYS A 159 -8.60 1.68 14.18
CA CYS A 159 -10.04 1.52 13.97
C CYS A 159 -10.34 0.25 13.18
N ALA A 160 -11.35 -0.51 13.62
CA ALA A 160 -11.99 -1.55 12.85
C ALA A 160 -13.50 -1.29 12.78
N THR A 161 -14.03 -1.03 11.60
CA THR A 161 -15.45 -0.69 11.39
C THR A 161 -15.98 -1.27 10.07
N THR A 162 -17.24 -0.99 9.75
CA THR A 162 -17.79 -1.19 8.41
C THR A 162 -18.23 0.14 7.81
N ARG A 163 -18.05 0.30 6.49
CA ARG A 163 -18.45 1.51 5.77
C ARG A 163 -19.31 1.15 4.57
N ALA A 164 -20.37 1.91 4.34
CA ALA A 164 -21.22 1.72 3.15
C ALA A 164 -20.40 1.97 1.87
N ARG A 165 -20.56 1.10 0.87
CA ARG A 165 -19.93 1.24 -0.46
C ARG A 165 -20.95 1.49 -1.59
N GLY A 166 -22.23 1.66 -1.25
CA GLY A 166 -23.30 1.75 -2.22
C GLY A 166 -23.68 0.39 -2.81
N HIS A 167 -24.11 0.35 -4.06
CA HIS A 167 -24.53 -0.88 -4.72
C HIS A 167 -23.39 -1.89 -4.86
N ALA A 168 -23.59 -3.10 -4.34
CA ALA A 168 -22.77 -4.27 -4.64
C ALA A 168 -23.13 -4.86 -6.01
N TYR A 169 -24.43 -4.85 -6.36
CA TYR A 169 -24.90 -5.11 -7.72
C TYR A 169 -26.31 -4.53 -7.92
N ARG A 170 -26.68 -4.35 -9.19
CA ARG A 170 -28.05 -4.09 -9.65
C ARG A 170 -28.24 -4.72 -11.02
N MET A 171 -29.31 -5.48 -11.20
CA MET A 171 -29.74 -6.03 -12.49
C MET A 171 -31.27 -5.98 -12.56
N GLY A 172 -31.81 -5.40 -13.63
CA GLY A 172 -33.23 -5.46 -13.95
C GLY A 172 -33.49 -6.57 -14.95
N GLU A 173 -34.56 -7.31 -14.77
CA GLU A 173 -34.94 -8.43 -15.64
C GLU A 173 -35.42 -7.97 -17.04
N GLY A 174 -35.91 -6.72 -17.14
CA GLY A 174 -36.43 -6.12 -18.36
C GLY A 174 -35.34 -5.82 -19.39
N GLY A 175 -35.14 -6.75 -20.34
CA GLY A 175 -34.29 -6.53 -21.52
C GLY A 175 -34.24 -7.70 -22.51
N PHE A 176 -34.54 -8.93 -22.08
CA PHE A 176 -34.28 -10.13 -22.91
C PHE A 176 -35.39 -11.19 -22.93
N GLY A 177 -36.57 -10.92 -22.36
CA GLY A 177 -37.70 -11.84 -22.42
C GLY A 177 -39.03 -11.10 -22.38
N ALA A 178 -39.87 -11.32 -23.38
CA ALA A 178 -41.24 -10.82 -23.37
C ALA A 178 -42.03 -11.56 -22.27
N GLY A 179 -42.35 -10.88 -21.17
CA GLY A 179 -43.45 -11.28 -20.28
C GLY A 179 -43.17 -11.48 -18.80
N SER A 180 -41.99 -11.15 -18.24
CA SER A 180 -41.78 -11.26 -16.79
C SER A 180 -41.90 -9.91 -16.07
N GLU A 181 -42.43 -9.98 -14.84
CA GLU A 181 -42.60 -8.86 -13.92
C GLU A 181 -41.30 -8.03 -13.83
N ASN A 182 -41.41 -6.70 -13.65
CA ASN A 182 -40.29 -5.76 -13.50
C ASN A 182 -39.43 -6.02 -12.24
N LYS A 183 -38.86 -7.22 -12.11
CA LYS A 183 -38.07 -7.63 -10.97
C LYS A 183 -36.68 -7.04 -11.07
N VAL A 184 -36.22 -6.47 -9.95
CA VAL A 184 -34.89 -5.90 -9.82
C VAL A 184 -34.14 -6.69 -8.77
N TYR A 185 -33.04 -7.32 -9.19
CA TYR A 185 -32.06 -7.93 -8.30
C TYR A 185 -31.04 -6.87 -7.91
N GLN A 186 -30.99 -6.50 -6.63
CA GLN A 186 -30.02 -5.51 -6.14
C GLN A 186 -29.58 -5.80 -4.72
N LEU A 187 -28.39 -5.31 -4.37
CA LEU A 187 -27.83 -5.38 -3.02
C LEU A 187 -27.01 -4.12 -2.76
N GLN A 188 -27.21 -3.49 -1.59
CA GLN A 188 -26.27 -2.51 -1.04
C GLN A 188 -25.16 -3.25 -0.29
N GLY A 189 -23.92 -2.81 -0.46
CA GLY A 189 -22.75 -3.40 0.17
C GLY A 189 -22.18 -2.52 1.28
N LYS A 190 -21.44 -3.18 2.17
CA LYS A 190 -20.49 -2.58 3.09
C LYS A 190 -19.12 -3.21 2.92
N ASP A 191 -18.10 -2.41 3.18
CA ASP A 191 -16.73 -2.87 3.33
C ASP A 191 -16.38 -3.00 4.80
N LEU A 192 -15.65 -4.06 5.17
CA LEU A 192 -14.83 -4.03 6.38
C LEU A 192 -13.71 -3.01 6.14
N LEU A 193 -13.54 -2.09 7.08
CA LEU A 193 -12.57 -1.00 7.05
C LEU A 193 -11.65 -1.10 8.27
N LEU A 194 -10.35 -1.22 8.02
CA LEU A 194 -9.29 -1.11 9.02
C LEU A 194 -8.41 0.09 8.69
N TYR A 195 -8.13 0.97 9.64
CA TYR A 195 -7.17 2.05 9.44
C TYR A 195 -6.44 2.51 10.71
N THR A 196 -5.26 3.10 10.51
CA THR A 196 -4.50 3.86 11.51
C THR A 196 -4.19 5.25 10.98
N VAL A 197 -3.91 6.21 11.87
CA VAL A 197 -3.43 7.55 11.53
C VAL A 197 -2.02 7.72 12.10
N ASN A 198 -1.07 8.09 11.25
CA ASN A 198 0.34 8.22 11.60
C ASN A 198 0.84 9.61 11.22
N GLN A 199 1.37 10.36 12.18
CA GLN A 199 1.93 11.68 11.97
C GLN A 199 3.43 11.59 11.66
N VAL A 200 3.87 12.30 10.62
CA VAL A 200 5.28 12.50 10.28
C VAL A 200 5.50 13.97 9.97
N GLY A 201 6.20 14.66 10.87
CA GLY A 201 6.34 16.12 10.79
C GLY A 201 4.98 16.82 10.76
N TRP A 202 4.71 17.54 9.68
CA TRP A 202 3.47 18.29 9.47
C TRP A 202 2.35 17.47 8.81
N TYR A 203 2.68 16.29 8.28
CA TYR A 203 1.74 15.42 7.59
C TYR A 203 1.14 14.39 8.54
N GLU A 204 -0.11 14.03 8.27
CA GLU A 204 -0.76 12.85 8.80
C GLU A 204 -1.14 11.90 7.66
N TYR A 205 -0.86 10.63 7.86
CA TYR A 205 -1.14 9.56 6.91
C TYR A 205 -2.17 8.58 7.47
N ILE A 206 -3.30 8.47 6.79
CA ILE A 206 -4.34 7.48 7.08
C ILE A 206 -4.06 6.24 6.25
N THR A 207 -3.53 5.19 6.88
CA THR A 207 -3.29 3.90 6.20
C THR A 207 -4.56 3.06 6.24
N GLU A 208 -5.22 2.89 5.09
CA GLU A 208 -6.56 2.31 5.00
C GLU A 208 -6.58 0.99 4.20
N TRP A 209 -7.22 -0.03 4.79
CA TRP A 209 -7.48 -1.33 4.14
C TRP A 209 -8.98 -1.61 4.16
N ARG A 210 -9.57 -1.79 2.96
CA ARG A 210 -10.99 -2.13 2.79
C ARG A 210 -11.14 -3.53 2.19
N PHE A 211 -12.08 -4.29 2.73
CA PHE A 211 -12.40 -5.65 2.29
C PHE A 211 -13.89 -5.76 2.03
N ALA A 212 -14.24 -6.15 0.80
CA ALA A 212 -15.58 -6.03 0.30
C ALA A 212 -16.31 -7.39 0.21
N GLY A 213 -17.65 -7.37 0.23
CA GLY A 213 -18.46 -8.59 0.19
C GLY A 213 -18.28 -9.43 -1.08
N ASP A 214 -17.86 -8.81 -2.19
CA ASP A 214 -17.61 -9.46 -3.48
C ASP A 214 -16.19 -10.04 -3.61
N GLY A 215 -15.32 -9.82 -2.61
CA GLY A 215 -13.93 -10.27 -2.62
C GLY A 215 -12.92 -9.18 -2.97
N THR A 216 -13.36 -7.99 -3.37
CA THR A 216 -12.48 -6.86 -3.68
C THR A 216 -11.74 -6.39 -2.43
N MET A 217 -10.45 -6.08 -2.57
CA MET A 217 -9.66 -5.41 -1.55
C MET A 217 -9.23 -4.04 -2.07
N THR A 218 -9.31 -2.99 -1.27
CA THR A 218 -8.82 -1.64 -1.62
C THR A 218 -7.82 -1.19 -0.58
N MET A 219 -6.64 -0.75 -1.03
CA MET A 219 -5.54 -0.34 -0.17
C MET A 219 -5.18 1.09 -0.50
N GLN A 220 -5.21 1.96 0.51
CA GLN A 220 -5.02 3.39 0.33
C GLN A 220 -4.17 4.01 1.43
N VAL A 221 -3.54 5.13 1.09
CA VAL A 221 -3.00 6.10 2.04
C VAL A 221 -3.67 7.43 1.75
N GLY A 222 -4.25 8.02 2.79
CA GLY A 222 -4.74 9.40 2.77
C GLY A 222 -3.69 10.33 3.37
N ALA A 223 -3.22 11.33 2.64
CA ALA A 223 -2.34 12.37 3.15
C ALA A 223 -3.15 13.62 3.53
N THR A 224 -2.96 14.12 4.74
CA THR A 224 -3.61 15.30 5.34
C THR A 224 -2.65 15.98 6.32
N GLY A 225 -3.12 16.89 7.17
CA GLY A 225 -2.32 17.60 8.16
C GLY A 225 -2.17 19.08 7.80
N THR A 226 -0.94 19.56 7.78
CA THR A 226 -0.61 20.98 7.50
C THR A 226 0.50 21.04 6.45
N LEU A 227 0.42 21.99 5.51
CA LEU A 227 1.57 22.29 4.66
C LEU A 227 2.74 22.77 5.52
N SER A 228 3.93 22.22 5.30
CA SER A 228 5.15 22.64 6.01
C SER A 228 5.37 24.16 5.91
N PRO A 229 5.21 24.93 7.00
CA PRO A 229 5.37 26.38 6.97
C PRO A 229 6.84 26.81 6.79
N MET A 230 7.77 25.86 6.92
CA MET A 230 9.20 26.09 6.75
C MET A 230 9.60 26.19 5.27
N ASP A 231 8.71 25.83 4.35
CA ASP A 231 8.99 25.71 2.91
C ASP A 231 8.21 26.76 2.09
N TYR A 232 8.00 27.96 2.65
CA TYR A 232 7.17 29.03 2.10
C TYR A 232 7.96 30.07 1.26
N ASP A 233 9.08 29.67 0.65
CA ASP A 233 9.97 30.54 -0.11
C ASP A 233 10.16 30.13 -1.59
N ALA A 234 9.37 29.17 -2.09
CA ALA A 234 9.48 28.61 -3.44
C ALA A 234 8.90 29.49 -4.58
N GLY A 235 9.24 30.78 -4.59
CA GLY A 235 8.79 31.76 -5.58
C GLY A 235 9.45 31.63 -6.97
N ASP A 236 10.25 30.59 -7.21
CA ASP A 236 11.05 30.40 -8.43
C ASP A 236 10.47 29.38 -9.42
N GLY A 237 9.18 29.06 -9.26
CA GLY A 237 8.44 28.13 -10.11
C GLY A 237 8.44 26.68 -9.64
N ARG A 238 9.08 26.40 -8.50
CA ARG A 238 9.04 25.08 -7.84
C ARG A 238 7.93 24.95 -6.79
N GLY A 239 7.20 26.03 -6.53
CA GLY A 239 6.09 26.07 -5.59
C GLY A 239 4.84 26.70 -6.17
N TRP A 240 3.83 26.86 -5.32
CA TRP A 240 2.60 27.57 -5.62
C TRP A 240 2.39 28.72 -4.64
N PRO A 241 1.95 29.91 -5.11
CA PRO A 241 1.66 31.03 -4.23
C PRO A 241 0.53 30.68 -3.27
N ILE A 242 0.74 31.00 -1.99
CA ILE A 242 -0.26 30.82 -0.94
C ILE A 242 -0.43 32.10 -0.13
N GLY A 243 -1.59 32.24 0.48
CA GLY A 243 -1.94 33.37 1.32
C GLY A 243 -2.14 34.67 0.54
N LYS A 244 -2.43 35.75 1.28
CA LYS A 244 -2.86 37.01 0.69
C LYS A 244 -1.72 37.69 -0.10
N GLY A 245 -1.94 37.84 -1.40
CA GLY A 245 -1.08 38.63 -2.27
C GLY A 245 0.22 37.93 -2.68
N ALA A 246 0.22 36.58 -2.67
CA ALA A 246 1.34 35.75 -3.16
C ALA A 246 2.69 36.15 -2.53
N LYS A 247 2.69 36.36 -1.21
CA LYS A 247 3.90 36.68 -0.44
C LYS A 247 4.70 35.43 -0.07
N ASP A 248 4.00 34.31 0.09
CA ASP A 248 4.54 33.02 0.48
C ASP A 248 4.28 32.01 -0.66
N TYR A 249 5.18 31.05 -0.82
CA TYR A 249 5.09 30.02 -1.87
C TYR A 249 5.43 28.66 -1.30
N ALA A 250 4.45 27.77 -1.21
CA ALA A 250 4.66 26.41 -0.71
C ALA A 250 5.43 25.58 -1.75
N THR A 251 6.56 25.00 -1.33
CA THR A 251 7.37 24.11 -2.18
C THR A 251 6.58 22.86 -2.59
N SER A 252 6.55 22.60 -3.89
CA SER A 252 5.94 21.37 -4.43
C SER A 252 6.78 20.15 -4.08
N HIS A 253 6.13 19.00 -3.94
CA HIS A 253 6.79 17.76 -3.57
C HIS A 253 5.97 16.56 -4.07
N ALA A 254 6.54 15.35 -4.04
CA ALA A 254 5.82 14.14 -4.39
C ALA A 254 5.58 13.24 -3.17
N HIS A 255 4.51 12.45 -3.19
CA HIS A 255 4.29 11.33 -2.27
C HIS A 255 4.30 10.04 -3.10
N ASN A 256 5.34 9.22 -2.96
CA ASN A 256 5.46 7.92 -3.63
C ASN A 256 5.21 6.82 -2.61
N VAL A 257 4.00 6.25 -2.64
CA VAL A 257 3.59 5.24 -1.66
C VAL A 257 3.76 3.86 -2.27
N PHE A 258 4.48 3.01 -1.58
CA PHE A 258 4.66 1.61 -1.94
C PHE A 258 3.87 0.71 -0.99
N TRP A 259 3.31 -0.36 -1.54
CA TRP A 259 2.75 -1.49 -0.77
C TRP A 259 3.54 -2.74 -1.08
N ARG A 260 3.74 -3.60 -0.07
CA ARG A 260 4.38 -4.91 -0.20
C ARG A 260 3.36 -6.00 0.12
N LEU A 261 3.03 -6.83 -0.87
CA LEU A 261 2.03 -7.87 -0.77
C LEU A 261 2.67 -9.26 -0.95
N ASN A 262 2.45 -10.12 0.03
CA ASN A 262 2.85 -11.51 -0.01
C ASN A 262 1.60 -12.39 -0.16
N PHE A 263 1.35 -12.87 -1.39
CA PHE A 263 0.21 -13.73 -1.65
C PHE A 263 0.42 -15.13 -1.07
N GLY A 264 -0.67 -15.69 -0.53
CA GLY A 264 -0.76 -17.06 -0.02
C GLY A 264 -2.01 -17.73 -0.58
N LEU A 265 -2.27 -17.54 -1.87
CA LEU A 265 -3.53 -17.97 -2.51
C LEU A 265 -3.74 -19.48 -2.34
N ASP A 266 -4.89 -19.84 -1.79
CA ASP A 266 -5.25 -21.22 -1.45
C ASP A 266 -4.21 -21.94 -0.57
N GLY A 267 -3.54 -21.17 0.30
CA GLY A 267 -2.55 -21.69 1.27
C GLY A 267 -1.19 -22.00 0.66
N SER A 268 -0.92 -21.56 -0.58
CA SER A 268 0.34 -21.80 -1.25
C SER A 268 1.11 -20.48 -1.48
N PRO A 269 2.39 -20.41 -1.11
CA PRO A 269 3.25 -19.26 -1.46
C PRO A 269 3.64 -19.27 -2.95
N LYS A 270 3.37 -20.37 -3.67
CA LYS A 270 3.85 -20.60 -5.04
C LYS A 270 2.94 -19.99 -6.10
N SER A 271 2.33 -18.84 -5.81
CA SER A 271 1.50 -18.13 -6.79
C SER A 271 2.28 -17.81 -8.05
N LYS A 272 1.59 -17.66 -9.17
CA LYS A 272 2.15 -17.29 -10.48
C LYS A 272 1.70 -15.89 -10.84
N VAL A 273 2.46 -15.21 -11.69
CA VAL A 273 2.08 -13.89 -12.21
C VAL A 273 1.80 -14.00 -13.71
N GLU A 274 0.70 -13.40 -14.15
CA GLU A 274 0.33 -13.30 -15.57
C GLU A 274 0.11 -11.84 -15.93
N GLN A 275 0.70 -11.43 -17.06
CA GLN A 275 0.48 -10.13 -17.70
C GLN A 275 -0.53 -10.29 -18.84
N TYR A 276 -1.40 -9.32 -18.98
CA TYR A 276 -2.36 -9.21 -20.06
C TYR A 276 -2.10 -7.93 -20.84
N ASP A 277 -2.07 -8.04 -22.17
CA ASP A 277 -1.93 -6.90 -23.08
C ASP A 277 -3.03 -6.98 -24.15
N SER A 278 -3.94 -6.02 -24.18
CA SER A 278 -4.94 -5.92 -25.25
C SER A 278 -4.54 -4.89 -26.30
N LYS A 279 -4.71 -5.25 -27.57
CA LYS A 279 -4.48 -4.36 -28.71
C LYS A 279 -5.72 -4.27 -29.58
N THR A 280 -6.12 -3.05 -29.89
CA THR A 280 -7.25 -2.74 -30.77
C THR A 280 -6.75 -2.40 -32.16
N THR A 281 -7.35 -2.97 -33.19
CA THR A 281 -7.01 -2.64 -34.58
C THR A 281 -7.44 -1.22 -34.91
N ALA A 282 -6.56 -0.40 -35.50
CA ALA A 282 -6.96 0.84 -36.15
C ALA A 282 -7.73 0.49 -37.44
N ALA A 283 -8.97 0.92 -37.57
CA ALA A 283 -9.79 0.62 -38.75
C ALA A 283 -10.59 1.83 -39.21
N SER A 284 -10.31 2.31 -40.42
CA SER A 284 -11.21 3.20 -41.16
C SER A 284 -12.23 2.34 -41.92
N GLY A 285 -13.52 2.60 -41.72
CA GLY A 285 -14.62 1.91 -42.41
C GLY A 285 -14.91 0.46 -41.97
N ARG A 286 -14.33 -0.03 -40.86
CA ARG A 286 -14.67 -1.35 -40.27
C ARG A 286 -14.79 -1.25 -38.76
N ILE A 287 -15.59 -2.13 -38.17
CA ILE A 287 -15.70 -2.28 -36.71
C ILE A 287 -14.33 -2.72 -36.15
N PRO A 288 -13.72 -1.98 -35.20
CA PRO A 288 -12.46 -2.35 -34.59
C PRO A 288 -12.53 -3.70 -33.87
N LYS A 289 -11.43 -4.46 -33.87
CA LYS A 289 -11.27 -5.72 -33.13
C LYS A 289 -10.22 -5.57 -32.03
N THR A 290 -10.48 -6.15 -30.87
CA THR A 290 -9.52 -6.19 -29.75
C THR A 290 -9.04 -7.61 -29.54
N LYS A 291 -7.72 -7.81 -29.47
CA LYS A 291 -7.11 -9.10 -29.12
C LYS A 291 -6.27 -8.94 -27.87
N THR A 292 -6.44 -9.86 -26.93
CA THR A 292 -5.69 -9.91 -25.68
C THR A 292 -4.66 -11.03 -25.72
N THR A 293 -3.40 -10.69 -25.41
CA THR A 293 -2.32 -11.64 -25.21
C THR A 293 -2.09 -11.84 -23.72
N ARG A 294 -1.96 -13.10 -23.30
CA ARG A 294 -1.60 -13.47 -21.93
C ARG A 294 -0.17 -13.99 -21.89
N THR A 295 0.67 -13.37 -21.08
CA THR A 295 2.09 -13.71 -20.92
C THR A 295 2.36 -14.14 -19.48
N LYS A 296 3.03 -15.28 -19.28
CA LYS A 296 3.47 -15.70 -17.96
C LYS A 296 4.70 -14.88 -17.56
N VAL A 297 4.67 -14.26 -16.38
CA VAL A 297 5.82 -13.57 -15.80
C VAL A 297 6.56 -14.57 -14.92
N THR A 298 7.63 -15.17 -15.44
CA THR A 298 8.38 -16.24 -14.77
C THR A 298 9.66 -15.75 -14.10
N LYS A 299 10.07 -14.52 -14.39
CA LYS A 299 11.21 -13.85 -13.80
C LYS A 299 10.76 -12.52 -13.21
N GLU A 300 11.55 -12.01 -12.27
CA GLU A 300 11.33 -10.70 -11.70
C GLU A 300 11.17 -9.63 -12.77
N LEU A 301 10.26 -8.70 -12.52
CA LEU A 301 9.85 -7.72 -13.51
C LEU A 301 9.46 -6.41 -12.82
N ALA A 302 9.92 -5.29 -13.38
CA ALA A 302 9.37 -3.96 -13.12
C ALA A 302 8.48 -3.60 -14.31
N GLY A 303 7.26 -3.14 -14.04
CA GLY A 303 6.22 -2.97 -15.06
C GLY A 303 5.38 -1.73 -14.84
N ASP A 304 4.91 -1.18 -15.97
CA ASP A 304 4.02 -0.02 -16.00
C ASP A 304 2.65 -0.38 -16.53
N ALA A 305 1.62 -0.02 -15.79
CA ALA A 305 0.26 -0.11 -16.28
C ALA A 305 0.12 0.78 -17.52
N ALA A 306 -0.69 0.33 -18.46
CA ALA A 306 -0.99 1.06 -19.68
C ALA A 306 -2.47 0.90 -20.00
N ALA A 307 -2.97 1.64 -20.98
CA ALA A 307 -4.40 1.71 -21.31
C ALA A 307 -5.12 0.35 -21.40
N ALA A 308 -4.41 -0.72 -21.77
CA ALA A 308 -4.94 -2.08 -21.70
C ALA A 308 -3.86 -3.12 -21.30
N ARG A 309 -2.96 -2.74 -20.39
CA ARG A 309 -2.01 -3.66 -19.74
C ARG A 309 -2.33 -3.77 -18.26
N TRP A 310 -2.41 -5.00 -17.76
CA TRP A 310 -2.61 -5.29 -16.35
C TRP A 310 -1.99 -6.65 -15.98
N TRP A 311 -1.94 -6.93 -14.68
CA TRP A 311 -1.41 -8.18 -14.13
C TRP A 311 -2.36 -8.83 -13.15
N ARG A 312 -2.26 -10.15 -13.02
CA ARG A 312 -2.86 -10.90 -11.92
C ARG A 312 -1.89 -11.83 -11.25
N VAL A 313 -2.14 -12.07 -9.96
CA VAL A 313 -1.52 -13.13 -9.18
C VAL A 313 -2.47 -14.32 -9.15
N VAL A 314 -1.99 -15.47 -9.61
CA VAL A 314 -2.76 -16.68 -9.88
C VAL A 314 -2.35 -17.78 -8.92
N SER A 315 -3.34 -18.45 -8.33
CA SER A 315 -3.14 -19.61 -7.49
C SER A 315 -2.48 -20.75 -8.26
N ALA A 316 -1.55 -21.42 -7.61
CA ALA A 316 -0.98 -22.69 -8.10
C ALA A 316 -1.62 -23.91 -7.43
N ALA A 317 -2.55 -23.71 -6.49
CA ALA A 317 -3.09 -24.78 -5.64
C ALA A 317 -4.60 -24.94 -5.78
N GLY A 318 -5.36 -23.85 -5.95
CA GLY A 318 -6.81 -23.88 -5.97
C GLY A 318 -7.45 -23.35 -7.25
N LYS A 319 -8.67 -23.81 -7.47
CA LYS A 319 -9.54 -23.47 -8.60
C LYS A 319 -10.94 -23.18 -8.06
N ASN A 320 -11.73 -22.38 -8.78
CA ASN A 320 -13.15 -22.25 -8.51
C ASN A 320 -13.93 -23.52 -8.96
N LYS A 321 -15.25 -23.50 -8.76
CA LYS A 321 -16.14 -24.63 -9.10
C LYS A 321 -16.23 -24.92 -10.60
N ASP A 322 -15.81 -23.99 -11.46
CA ASP A 322 -15.73 -24.18 -12.91
C ASP A 322 -14.34 -24.68 -13.37
N GLY A 323 -13.42 -24.91 -12.43
CA GLY A 323 -12.08 -25.41 -12.73
C GLY A 323 -11.09 -24.34 -13.20
N HIS A 324 -11.44 -23.05 -13.11
CA HIS A 324 -10.55 -21.93 -13.39
C HIS A 324 -9.64 -21.62 -12.19
N PRO A 325 -8.32 -21.38 -12.40
CA PRO A 325 -7.42 -21.01 -11.30
C PRO A 325 -7.86 -19.72 -10.62
N ARG A 326 -7.98 -19.74 -9.29
CA ARG A 326 -8.32 -18.53 -8.53
C ARG A 326 -7.22 -17.49 -8.65
N SER A 327 -7.58 -16.21 -8.76
CA SER A 327 -6.60 -15.14 -8.93
C SER A 327 -7.11 -13.79 -8.46
N TYR A 328 -6.19 -12.84 -8.32
CA TYR A 328 -6.49 -11.44 -8.07
C TYR A 328 -5.77 -10.56 -9.09
N GLU A 329 -6.52 -9.67 -9.74
CA GLU A 329 -6.00 -8.63 -10.61
C GLU A 329 -5.53 -7.43 -9.79
N ILE A 330 -4.41 -6.84 -10.20
CA ILE A 330 -3.92 -5.58 -9.67
C ILE A 330 -4.51 -4.45 -10.51
N VAL A 331 -5.38 -3.64 -9.89
CA VAL A 331 -6.04 -2.48 -10.51
C VAL A 331 -5.43 -1.22 -9.91
N PRO A 332 -4.39 -0.63 -10.53
CA PRO A 332 -3.73 0.56 -10.01
C PRO A 332 -4.70 1.75 -10.01
N GLY A 333 -4.62 2.59 -8.98
CA GLY A 333 -5.28 3.89 -8.99
C GLY A 333 -4.54 4.90 -9.87
N HIS A 334 -5.00 6.14 -9.85
CA HIS A 334 -4.31 7.25 -10.50
C HIS A 334 -2.92 7.42 -9.89
N THR A 335 -1.89 7.58 -10.73
CA THR A 335 -0.50 7.72 -10.31
C THR A 335 0.22 8.79 -11.13
N THR A 336 0.95 9.66 -10.44
CA THR A 336 1.90 10.62 -11.03
C THR A 336 3.31 10.17 -10.67
N LYS A 337 3.96 9.45 -11.58
CA LYS A 337 5.29 8.84 -11.32
C LYS A 337 6.39 9.87 -11.17
N TYR A 338 7.04 9.89 -10.00
CA TYR A 338 8.27 10.64 -9.79
C TYR A 338 9.43 10.02 -10.58
N GLN A 339 10.15 10.83 -11.36
CA GLN A 339 11.22 10.37 -12.26
C GLN A 339 12.63 10.48 -11.65
N GLY A 340 12.78 11.13 -10.50
CA GLY A 340 14.08 11.47 -9.91
C GLY A 340 14.81 10.31 -9.21
N ARG A 341 14.13 9.17 -8.98
CA ARG A 341 14.71 7.95 -8.42
C ARG A 341 14.33 6.74 -9.27
N SER A 342 15.23 5.77 -9.41
CA SER A 342 14.98 4.61 -10.28
C SER A 342 13.89 3.67 -9.74
N PHE A 343 13.74 3.58 -8.42
CA PHE A 343 12.73 2.76 -7.77
C PHE A 343 11.30 3.33 -7.83
N THR A 344 11.13 4.60 -8.23
CA THR A 344 9.80 5.24 -8.38
C THR A 344 9.29 5.24 -9.82
N LYS A 345 10.06 4.68 -10.77
CA LYS A 345 9.77 4.78 -12.22
C LYS A 345 8.72 3.80 -12.74
N HIS A 346 8.39 2.78 -11.96
CA HIS A 346 7.42 1.76 -12.36
C HIS A 346 6.25 1.66 -11.39
N ASP A 347 5.09 1.28 -11.92
CA ASP A 347 3.83 1.14 -11.16
C ASP A 347 3.82 -0.16 -10.33
N VAL A 348 4.44 -1.22 -10.84
CA VAL A 348 4.54 -2.52 -10.15
C VAL A 348 5.92 -3.12 -10.25
N TYR A 349 6.31 -3.86 -9.21
CA TYR A 349 7.48 -4.74 -9.21
C TYR A 349 7.08 -6.13 -8.72
N PHE A 350 7.59 -7.16 -9.37
CA PHE A 350 7.51 -8.55 -8.93
C PHE A 350 8.92 -9.02 -8.58
N THR A 351 9.18 -9.27 -7.30
CA THR A 351 10.45 -9.84 -6.83
C THR A 351 10.26 -11.26 -6.32
N GLU A 352 11.31 -12.08 -6.32
CA GLU A 352 11.24 -13.35 -5.63
C GLU A 352 11.32 -13.12 -4.12
N TYR A 353 10.56 -13.90 -3.33
CA TYR A 353 10.57 -13.75 -1.88
C TYR A 353 11.99 -13.85 -1.31
N ASN A 354 12.35 -12.79 -0.61
CA ASN A 354 13.55 -12.70 0.18
C ASN A 354 13.20 -11.98 1.48
N LYS A 355 13.52 -12.61 2.62
CA LYS A 355 13.22 -12.05 3.95
C LYS A 355 13.90 -10.70 4.21
N CYS A 356 14.96 -10.40 3.46
CA CYS A 356 15.73 -9.17 3.61
C CYS A 356 15.16 -8.00 2.80
N GLU A 357 14.25 -8.27 1.85
CA GLU A 357 13.62 -7.28 0.99
C GLU A 357 12.32 -6.79 1.64
N GLN A 358 12.46 -5.79 2.51
CA GLN A 358 11.41 -5.37 3.44
C GLN A 358 10.74 -4.05 3.04
N PHE A 359 11.51 -3.09 2.51
CA PHE A 359 11.05 -1.75 2.13
C PHE A 359 11.55 -1.34 0.74
N ALA A 360 10.73 -0.64 -0.04
CA ALA A 360 10.99 -0.37 -1.46
C ALA A 360 12.20 0.56 -1.70
N SER A 361 12.54 1.41 -0.73
CA SER A 361 13.75 2.24 -0.67
C SER A 361 14.22 2.38 0.77
N ASN A 362 15.49 2.80 0.93
CA ASN A 362 16.18 2.88 2.21
C ASN A 362 15.91 1.65 3.11
N ASN A 363 16.06 0.47 2.50
CA ASN A 363 15.75 -0.80 3.15
C ASN A 363 16.67 -1.05 4.35
N LEU A 364 16.16 -1.79 5.33
CA LEU A 364 16.88 -2.02 6.57
C LEU A 364 18.21 -2.74 6.33
N ARG A 365 19.27 -2.28 7.02
CA ARG A 365 20.61 -2.85 6.92
C ARG A 365 20.82 -4.08 7.82
N ASN A 366 19.73 -4.70 8.27
CA ASN A 366 19.73 -5.86 9.18
C ASN A 366 20.03 -7.21 8.49
N CYS A 367 20.43 -7.19 7.22
CA CYS A 367 20.72 -8.36 6.41
C CYS A 367 22.13 -8.35 5.78
N GLY A 368 23.08 -7.64 6.39
CA GLY A 368 24.46 -7.59 5.92
C GLY A 368 24.64 -6.76 4.63
N ALA A 369 25.73 -7.03 3.90
CA ALA A 369 26.11 -6.26 2.72
C ALA A 369 25.06 -6.34 1.60
N GLY A 370 24.66 -5.18 1.08
CA GLY A 370 23.63 -5.09 0.03
C GLY A 370 22.19 -5.09 0.52
N ALA A 371 21.95 -5.14 1.83
CA ALA A 371 20.61 -5.04 2.40
C ALA A 371 19.95 -3.67 2.17
N GLY A 372 20.70 -2.57 2.18
CA GLY A 372 20.18 -1.20 1.95
C GLY A 372 19.80 -0.86 0.50
N LYS A 373 19.49 -1.86 -0.33
CA LYS A 373 19.05 -1.70 -1.71
C LYS A 373 17.57 -1.29 -1.78
N SER A 374 17.16 -0.84 -2.96
CA SER A 374 15.77 -0.53 -3.31
C SER A 374 15.19 -1.61 -4.24
N VAL A 375 13.87 -1.60 -4.41
CA VAL A 375 13.11 -2.62 -5.15
C VAL A 375 13.58 -2.81 -6.60
N ASP A 376 14.00 -1.74 -7.27
CA ASP A 376 14.56 -1.79 -8.63
C ASP A 376 15.89 -2.54 -8.71
N LYS A 377 16.65 -2.63 -7.61
CA LYS A 377 17.91 -3.39 -7.55
C LYS A 377 17.71 -4.87 -7.26
N TRP A 378 16.53 -5.24 -6.77
CA TRP A 378 16.15 -6.63 -6.53
C TRP A 378 15.67 -7.28 -7.80
N VAL A 379 14.94 -6.55 -8.65
CA VAL A 379 14.57 -7.01 -10.00
C VAL A 379 15.82 -7.20 -10.86
N ASN A 380 16.41 -8.39 -10.77
CA ASN A 380 17.67 -8.76 -11.42
C ASN A 380 17.51 -9.96 -12.37
N GLY A 381 16.26 -10.42 -12.56
CA GLY A 381 15.91 -11.52 -13.45
C GLY A 381 15.91 -12.89 -12.77
N GLN A 382 15.87 -12.93 -11.43
CA GLN A 382 15.65 -14.17 -10.68
C GLN A 382 14.31 -14.80 -11.09
N THR A 383 14.22 -16.13 -10.98
CA THR A 383 12.97 -16.85 -11.29
C THR A 383 11.98 -16.69 -10.14
N LEU A 384 10.73 -16.36 -10.47
CA LEU A 384 9.63 -16.23 -9.52
C LEU A 384 9.07 -17.62 -9.17
N LYS A 385 9.33 -18.09 -7.95
CA LYS A 385 8.75 -19.29 -7.33
C LYS A 385 7.82 -18.93 -6.18
N HIS A 386 8.09 -17.84 -5.49
CA HIS A 386 7.28 -17.22 -4.44
C HIS A 386 7.28 -15.71 -4.69
N PRO A 387 6.45 -15.20 -5.61
CA PRO A 387 6.46 -13.80 -5.99
C PRO A 387 5.95 -12.90 -4.87
N ILE A 388 6.66 -11.79 -4.64
CA ILE A 388 6.24 -10.64 -3.85
C ILE A 388 5.85 -9.53 -4.80
N VAL A 389 4.66 -8.96 -4.57
CA VAL A 389 4.15 -7.86 -5.35
C VAL A 389 4.42 -6.56 -4.62
N TRP A 390 5.05 -5.62 -5.32
CA TRP A 390 5.18 -4.25 -4.89
C TRP A 390 4.33 -3.38 -5.82
N VAL A 391 3.49 -2.52 -5.25
CA VAL A 391 2.69 -1.55 -6.00
C VAL A 391 3.14 -0.15 -5.58
N ASN A 392 3.38 0.71 -6.56
CA ASN A 392 3.82 2.10 -6.37
C ASN A 392 2.75 3.05 -6.92
N ILE A 393 2.23 3.94 -6.08
CA ILE A 393 1.32 5.00 -6.49
C ILE A 393 1.94 6.33 -6.11
N GLY A 394 2.21 7.17 -7.11
CA GLY A 394 2.77 8.51 -6.95
C GLY A 394 1.70 9.59 -6.97
N PHE A 395 1.95 10.70 -6.28
CA PHE A 395 1.16 11.92 -6.33
C PHE A 395 2.13 13.09 -6.31
N HIS A 396 1.98 14.03 -7.24
CA HIS A 396 2.75 15.26 -7.25
C HIS A 396 1.86 16.36 -6.68
N HIS A 397 2.26 16.87 -5.53
CA HIS A 397 1.53 17.86 -4.79
C HIS A 397 2.07 19.25 -5.12
N ILE A 398 1.40 19.90 -6.08
CA ILE A 398 1.48 21.35 -6.24
C ILE A 398 0.38 21.92 -5.36
N ALA A 399 0.78 22.45 -4.20
CA ALA A 399 -0.15 22.92 -3.18
C ALA A 399 -1.09 23.99 -3.71
N ARG A 400 -2.27 24.12 -3.10
CA ARG A 400 -3.22 25.21 -3.33
C ARG A 400 -3.47 25.95 -2.02
N ASP A 401 -4.12 27.11 -2.10
CA ASP A 401 -4.51 27.87 -0.91
C ASP A 401 -5.36 27.05 0.06
N GLU A 402 -6.22 26.17 -0.47
CA GLU A 402 -7.08 25.29 0.32
C GLU A 402 -6.30 24.24 1.12
N ASP A 403 -5.03 23.99 0.80
CA ASP A 403 -4.25 22.91 1.38
C ASP A 403 -3.45 23.35 2.63
N GLN A 404 -3.46 24.64 3.01
CA GLN A 404 -2.65 25.19 4.12
C GLN A 404 -2.88 24.50 5.47
N GLU A 405 -4.01 24.77 6.14
CA GLU A 405 -4.37 24.15 7.42
C GLU A 405 -5.87 24.34 7.72
N PRO A 406 -6.61 23.26 8.08
CA PRO A 406 -6.24 21.87 7.88
C PRO A 406 -6.25 21.51 6.38
N MET A 407 -5.23 20.79 5.92
CA MET A 407 -5.14 20.29 4.56
C MET A 407 -6.26 19.26 4.27
N PRO A 408 -6.99 19.34 3.15
CA PRO A 408 -7.92 18.31 2.75
C PRO A 408 -7.23 16.98 2.44
N LEU A 409 -7.91 15.86 2.69
CA LEU A 409 -7.40 14.53 2.38
C LEU A 409 -7.17 14.32 0.88
N HIS A 410 -5.94 13.97 0.52
CA HIS A 410 -5.62 13.37 -0.76
C HIS A 410 -5.45 11.86 -0.63
N TRP A 411 -6.14 11.07 -1.46
CA TRP A 411 -6.07 9.60 -1.43
C TRP A 411 -5.24 9.03 -2.58
N GLN A 412 -4.29 8.17 -2.24
CA GLN A 412 -3.52 7.35 -3.19
C GLN A 412 -3.74 5.88 -2.87
N GLY A 413 -3.89 5.04 -3.88
CA GLY A 413 -4.14 3.62 -3.64
C GLY A 413 -4.41 2.82 -4.89
N PHE A 414 -4.82 1.57 -4.67
CA PHE A 414 -5.16 0.62 -5.72
C PHE A 414 -6.14 -0.43 -5.19
N GLN A 415 -6.65 -1.26 -6.10
CA GLN A 415 -7.52 -2.38 -5.75
C GLN A 415 -6.90 -3.71 -6.16
N LEU A 416 -7.26 -4.75 -5.43
CA LEU A 416 -7.14 -6.13 -5.86
C LEU A 416 -8.54 -6.65 -6.18
N SER A 417 -8.79 -6.91 -7.46
CA SER A 417 -10.09 -7.41 -7.93
C SER A 417 -10.06 -8.93 -8.06
N PRO A 418 -11.03 -9.66 -7.48
CA PRO A 418 -11.09 -11.11 -7.60
C PRO A 418 -11.33 -11.51 -9.06
N ARG A 419 -10.53 -12.45 -9.56
CA ARG A 419 -10.65 -13.04 -10.89
C ARG A 419 -10.71 -14.55 -10.73
N ASP A 420 -11.85 -15.13 -11.09
CA ASP A 420 -12.08 -16.57 -10.97
C ASP A 420 -11.95 -17.11 -9.53
N VAL A 421 -12.14 -16.27 -8.50
CA VAL A 421 -12.12 -16.73 -7.09
C VAL A 421 -13.33 -17.64 -6.80
N THR A 422 -14.49 -17.24 -7.32
CA THR A 422 -15.73 -18.01 -7.37
C THR A 422 -16.16 -18.24 -8.83
N ALA A 423 -17.08 -19.18 -9.05
CA ALA A 423 -17.62 -19.48 -10.39
C ALA A 423 -18.51 -18.37 -10.94
N MET A 424 -19.38 -17.84 -10.07
CA MET A 424 -20.19 -16.66 -10.33
C MET A 424 -19.85 -15.56 -9.33
N ASN A 425 -20.46 -14.38 -9.50
CA ASN A 425 -20.47 -13.36 -8.45
C ASN A 425 -20.89 -14.02 -7.11
N PRO A 426 -20.08 -13.93 -6.04
CA PRO A 426 -20.34 -14.60 -4.76
C PRO A 426 -21.62 -14.11 -4.06
N LEU A 427 -22.14 -12.95 -4.49
CA LEU A 427 -23.37 -12.34 -3.99
C LEU A 427 -24.59 -12.66 -4.88
N THR A 428 -24.44 -13.52 -5.88
CA THR A 428 -25.54 -13.93 -6.78
C THR A 428 -26.71 -14.51 -5.97
N PRO A 429 -27.94 -13.98 -6.12
CA PRO A 429 -29.10 -14.52 -5.41
C PRO A 429 -29.48 -15.91 -5.94
N PRO A 430 -30.14 -16.78 -5.14
CA PRO A 430 -30.50 -18.13 -5.56
C PRO A 430 -31.30 -18.21 -6.86
N ALA A 431 -32.15 -17.22 -7.14
CA ALA A 431 -32.93 -17.16 -8.38
C ALA A 431 -32.08 -17.06 -9.66
N LEU A 432 -30.81 -16.67 -9.56
CA LEU A 432 -29.90 -16.50 -10.69
C LEU A 432 -28.78 -17.54 -10.73
N SER A 433 -28.78 -18.53 -9.82
CA SER A 433 -27.66 -19.48 -9.71
C SER A 433 -27.52 -20.40 -10.94
N GLY A 434 -28.58 -20.58 -11.71
CA GLY A 434 -28.57 -21.36 -12.96
C GLY A 434 -27.93 -20.64 -14.15
N HIS A 435 -27.55 -19.36 -14.02
CA HIS A 435 -27.02 -18.57 -15.15
C HIS A 435 -25.52 -18.81 -15.39
N ASN A 436 -24.84 -19.64 -14.58
CA ASN A 436 -23.40 -19.82 -14.64
C ASN A 436 -22.94 -20.38 -16.01
N GLY A 437 -22.36 -19.53 -16.86
CA GLY A 437 -21.85 -19.96 -18.17
C GLY A 437 -22.92 -20.36 -19.20
N HIS A 438 -24.21 -20.22 -18.87
CA HIS A 438 -25.33 -20.54 -19.76
C HIS A 438 -25.84 -19.31 -20.50
N THR A 439 -26.04 -19.45 -21.81
CA THR A 439 -26.74 -18.49 -22.66
C THR A 439 -28.22 -18.41 -22.28
N GLU A 440 -28.95 -17.43 -22.82
CA GLU A 440 -30.39 -17.31 -22.56
C GLU A 440 -31.19 -18.49 -23.09
N GLU A 441 -30.74 -19.11 -24.19
CA GLU A 441 -31.39 -20.29 -24.77
C GLU A 441 -31.20 -21.56 -23.93
N GLU A 442 -30.18 -21.58 -23.06
CA GLU A 442 -29.83 -22.72 -22.19
C GLU A 442 -30.40 -22.61 -20.77
N ARG A 443 -31.04 -21.49 -20.42
CA ARG A 443 -31.68 -21.23 -19.12
C ARG A 443 -33.17 -21.54 -19.18
#